data_AF-A0AAD1SHR7-F1
#
_entry.id   AF-A0AAD1SHR7-F1
#
_cell.length_a   1.000
_cell.length_b   1.000
_cell.length_c   1.000
_cell.angle_alpha   90.00
_cell.angle_beta   90.00
_cell.angle_gamma   90.00
#
_symmetry.space_group_name_H-M   'P 1'
#
loop_
_entity.id
_entity.type
_entity.pdbx_description
1 polymer ?
#
loop_
_entity_poly.entity_id
_entity_poly.type
_entity_poly.pdbx_seq_one_letter_code
_entity_poly.pdbx_strand_id
1 'polypeptide(L)'
;MAANIQTYIGDILVAVNPFQDLPIYGTEVSDRFSSQHLTSLPPHIFAVADRTYSALQGGTQSIPRNQCIVISGDSGAGKTESTKLLLRHLVRRSRGNIQLGQQILQVNPLLEAFGNAQTVMNQNSSRFGKYIQLRFRDGAVRGAKINEYLLEKSRVSHQDDGEKNFHIFYYILYGTSEEEKNLIGLLDPSLYRYIGRDCTEPDRWHVGYQKVCNAMRMVGFTEQEELDLKVVLSGILSVGNIVFEPDDTGGVVVSPLAIGWLKAAAGQFGVQEEDLLNCLICTISLTRGESIRRLHSKQQADDSRDSIARVVYARMFGWIVTKVNELLLGDLNMKEDTQEIGILDIFGFENFSVNRFEQLCINLANEQLQHFFNHHIFQMEQQHYQEEGIDQENVTFNNNQSILELFLARPWGVLSLLDEQSSFPQVCISGAAQFLWPCTITVCKINTDPHSQSEN
;
A
#
# COMPACT_ATOMS: atom_id res chain seq x y z
N MET A 1 12.02 -21.97 -28.33
CA MET A 1 11.55 -20.59 -28.55
C MET A 1 11.36 -19.97 -27.18
N ALA A 2 12.12 -18.94 -26.82
CA ALA A 2 11.88 -18.24 -25.55
C ALA A 2 10.48 -17.62 -25.63
N ALA A 3 9.63 -17.90 -24.65
CA ALA A 3 8.31 -17.30 -24.57
C ALA A 3 8.47 -15.78 -24.49
N ASN A 4 8.06 -15.08 -25.54
CA ASN A 4 8.21 -13.63 -25.63
C ASN A 4 7.09 -12.98 -24.82
N ILE A 5 7.33 -12.78 -23.52
CA ILE A 5 6.33 -12.28 -22.57
C ILE A 5 6.20 -10.76 -22.56
N GLN A 6 7.04 -10.05 -23.30
CA GLN A 6 7.15 -8.60 -23.31
C GLN A 6 6.97 -8.07 -24.73
N THR A 7 6.10 -7.08 -24.91
CA THR A 7 5.75 -6.49 -26.21
C THR A 7 5.49 -4.99 -26.06
N TYR A 8 5.93 -4.18 -27.03
CA TYR A 8 5.63 -2.75 -27.04
C TYR A 8 4.30 -2.45 -27.72
N ILE A 9 3.56 -1.50 -27.16
CA ILE A 9 2.43 -0.81 -27.79
C ILE A 9 2.72 0.69 -27.67
N GLY A 10 3.27 1.29 -28.72
CA GLY A 10 3.83 2.64 -28.66
C GLY A 10 4.92 2.72 -27.59
N ASP A 11 4.75 3.63 -26.63
CA ASP A 11 5.67 3.81 -25.49
C ASP A 11 5.37 2.90 -24.29
N ILE A 12 4.35 2.06 -24.38
CA ILE A 12 3.91 1.16 -23.31
C ILE A 12 4.57 -0.20 -23.50
N LEU A 13 5.10 -0.75 -22.40
CA LEU A 13 5.53 -2.13 -22.35
C LEU A 13 4.43 -3.00 -21.72
N VAL A 14 3.86 -3.90 -22.51
CA VAL A 14 2.99 -4.96 -22.01
C VAL A 14 3.86 -6.14 -21.57
N ALA A 15 3.70 -6.58 -20.32
CA ALA A 15 4.38 -7.73 -19.75
C ALA A 15 3.36 -8.75 -19.23
N VAL A 16 3.44 -9.99 -19.71
CA VAL A 16 2.58 -11.09 -19.28
C VAL A 16 3.30 -11.93 -18.24
N ASN A 17 2.68 -12.15 -17.07
CA ASN A 17 3.28 -12.94 -16.00
C ASN A 17 3.50 -14.41 -16.47
N PRO A 18 4.75 -14.90 -16.52
CA PRO A 18 5.05 -16.26 -16.96
C PRO A 18 4.77 -17.34 -15.92
N PHE A 19 4.53 -16.97 -14.66
CA PHE A 19 4.43 -17.90 -13.50
C PHE A 19 5.65 -18.82 -13.33
N GLN A 20 6.81 -18.44 -13.87
CA GLN A 20 8.07 -19.16 -13.75
C GLN A 20 9.25 -18.19 -13.92
N ASP A 21 10.41 -18.58 -13.39
CA ASP A 21 11.65 -17.84 -13.61
C ASP A 21 12.12 -17.99 -15.05
N LEU A 22 12.45 -16.86 -15.69
CA LEU A 22 12.99 -16.82 -17.04
C LEU A 22 14.45 -16.32 -17.01
N PRO A 23 15.37 -16.94 -17.77
CA PRO A 23 16.78 -16.54 -17.82
C PRO A 23 17.03 -15.29 -18.68
N ILE A 24 16.13 -14.32 -18.62
CA ILE A 24 16.16 -13.08 -19.43
C ILE A 24 16.50 -11.83 -18.60
N TYR A 25 16.69 -11.99 -17.28
CA TYR A 25 16.94 -10.88 -16.36
C TYR A 25 18.35 -10.87 -15.76
N GLY A 26 19.28 -11.66 -16.34
CA GLY A 26 20.66 -11.77 -15.90
C GLY A 26 21.47 -10.49 -16.11
N THR A 27 22.64 -10.43 -15.46
CA THR A 27 23.56 -9.28 -15.56
C THR A 27 24.04 -9.03 -16.98
N GLU A 28 24.32 -10.09 -17.75
CA GLU A 28 24.73 -9.98 -19.15
C GLU A 28 23.64 -9.33 -20.02
N VAL A 29 22.37 -9.67 -19.76
CA VAL A 29 21.24 -9.06 -20.46
C VAL A 29 21.13 -7.59 -20.10
N SER A 30 21.23 -7.26 -18.80
CA SER A 30 21.26 -5.87 -18.35
C SER A 30 22.35 -5.06 -19.04
N ASP A 31 23.58 -5.57 -19.12
CA ASP A 31 24.72 -4.87 -19.73
C ASP A 31 24.53 -4.67 -21.25
N ARG A 32 23.85 -5.60 -21.92
CA ARG A 32 23.47 -5.47 -23.33
C ARG A 32 22.50 -4.30 -23.56
N PHE A 33 21.49 -4.15 -22.70
CA PHE A 33 20.53 -3.04 -22.79
C PHE A 33 21.16 -1.67 -22.47
N SER A 34 22.25 -1.64 -21.71
CA SER A 34 22.99 -0.39 -21.39
C SER A 34 23.98 0.06 -22.47
N SER A 35 24.31 -0.79 -23.45
CA SER A 35 25.42 -0.58 -24.39
C SER A 35 25.01 -0.53 -25.87
N GLN A 36 23.86 -1.09 -26.24
CA GLN A 36 23.39 -1.16 -27.63
C GLN A 36 22.26 -0.16 -27.88
N HIS A 37 22.10 0.27 -29.14
CA HIS A 37 20.95 1.09 -29.52
C HIS A 37 19.65 0.30 -29.30
N LEU A 38 18.73 0.86 -28.49
CA LEU A 38 17.49 0.21 -28.06
C LEU A 38 16.62 -0.29 -29.21
N THR A 39 16.65 0.38 -30.38
CA THR A 39 15.90 -0.01 -31.59
C THR A 39 16.33 -1.35 -32.18
N SER A 40 17.52 -1.85 -31.82
CA SER A 40 18.04 -3.15 -32.27
C SER A 40 17.73 -4.30 -31.30
N LEU A 41 17.10 -4.01 -30.16
CA LEU A 41 16.83 -4.97 -29.09
C LEU A 41 15.34 -5.34 -29.02
N PRO A 42 15.02 -6.57 -28.60
CA PRO A 42 13.62 -6.97 -28.40
C PRO A 42 12.97 -6.18 -27.26
N PRO A 43 11.63 -6.11 -27.21
CA PRO A 43 10.93 -5.48 -26.10
C PRO A 43 11.34 -6.04 -24.76
N HIS A 44 11.74 -5.15 -23.84
CA HIS A 44 12.22 -5.57 -22.54
C HIS A 44 12.06 -4.49 -21.48
N ILE A 45 11.82 -4.90 -20.23
CA ILE A 45 11.72 -3.97 -19.10
C ILE A 45 13.01 -3.16 -18.85
N PHE A 46 14.17 -3.72 -19.17
CA PHE A 46 15.46 -3.01 -19.10
C PHE A 46 15.58 -1.91 -20.16
N ALA A 47 14.96 -2.06 -21.33
CA ALA A 47 14.93 -0.99 -22.31
C ALA A 47 14.07 0.19 -21.86
N VAL A 48 12.97 -0.06 -21.13
CA VAL A 48 12.18 1.00 -20.49
C VAL A 48 13.06 1.75 -19.49
N ALA A 49 13.75 1.04 -18.59
CA ALA A 49 14.66 1.65 -17.62
C ALA A 49 15.79 2.46 -18.27
N ASP A 50 16.45 1.96 -19.32
CA ASP A 50 17.53 2.69 -20.01
C ASP A 50 17.01 3.93 -20.75
N ARG A 51 15.82 3.85 -21.37
CA ARG A 51 15.15 5.00 -21.98
C ARG A 51 14.84 6.07 -20.93
N THR A 52 14.26 5.68 -19.80
CA THR A 52 13.97 6.59 -18.68
C THR A 52 15.24 7.24 -18.13
N TYR A 53 16.32 6.46 -17.94
CA TYR A 53 17.59 6.99 -17.45
C TYR A 53 18.24 7.95 -18.46
N SER A 54 18.21 7.62 -19.76
CA SER A 54 18.69 8.49 -20.83
C SER A 54 17.92 9.82 -20.90
N ALA A 55 16.59 9.78 -20.74
CA ALA A 55 15.76 10.98 -20.67
C ALA A 55 16.05 11.83 -19.43
N LEU A 56 16.35 11.21 -18.28
CA LEU A 56 16.78 11.89 -17.06
C LEU A 56 18.07 12.68 -17.28
N GLN A 57 19.07 12.09 -17.96
CA GLN A 57 20.37 12.74 -18.19
C GLN A 57 20.28 13.93 -19.15
N GLY A 58 19.21 14.02 -19.95
CA GLY A 58 19.13 14.98 -21.04
C GLY A 58 20.15 14.61 -22.13
N GLY A 59 19.69 13.99 -23.22
CA GLY A 59 20.54 13.73 -24.37
C GLY A 59 21.08 15.03 -24.99
N THR A 60 21.84 14.92 -26.08
CA THR A 60 22.39 16.07 -26.83
C THR A 60 21.34 17.07 -27.35
N GLN A 61 20.05 16.71 -27.32
CA GLN A 61 18.95 17.51 -27.87
C GLN A 61 17.80 17.77 -26.87
N SER A 62 17.87 17.26 -25.63
CA SER A 62 16.75 17.35 -24.68
C SER A 62 17.20 17.89 -23.33
N ILE A 63 16.41 18.80 -22.75
CA ILE A 63 16.65 19.32 -21.40
C ILE A 63 16.45 18.18 -20.39
N PRO A 64 17.38 18.00 -19.43
CA PRO A 64 17.21 17.01 -18.37
C PRO A 64 15.92 17.26 -17.57
N ARG A 65 15.11 16.21 -17.35
CA ARG A 65 13.84 16.30 -16.61
C ARG A 65 13.63 15.08 -15.73
N ASN A 66 12.97 15.27 -14.59
CA ASN A 66 12.52 14.17 -13.73
C ASN A 66 11.61 13.22 -14.50
N GLN A 67 11.68 11.94 -14.17
CA GLN A 67 10.94 10.88 -14.87
C GLN A 67 10.08 10.10 -13.89
N CYS A 68 9.04 9.44 -14.42
CA CYS A 68 8.20 8.54 -13.66
C CYS A 68 7.93 7.28 -14.48
N ILE A 69 7.98 6.12 -13.84
CA ILE A 69 7.53 4.85 -14.39
C ILE A 69 6.31 4.42 -13.59
N VAL A 70 5.17 4.30 -14.27
CA VAL A 70 3.92 3.82 -13.67
C VAL A 70 3.72 2.37 -14.08
N ILE A 71 3.52 1.49 -13.09
CA ILE A 71 3.28 0.06 -13.33
C ILE A 71 1.85 -0.24 -12.90
N SER A 72 1.00 -0.59 -13.86
CA SER A 72 -0.41 -0.95 -13.64
C SER A 72 -0.67 -2.42 -14.00
N GLY A 73 -1.81 -2.94 -13.54
CA GLY A 73 -2.27 -4.29 -13.79
C GLY A 73 -2.96 -4.91 -12.59
N ASP A 74 -3.68 -6.01 -12.79
CA ASP A 74 -4.45 -6.68 -11.74
C ASP A 74 -3.56 -7.30 -10.65
N SER A 75 -4.17 -7.71 -9.54
CA SER A 75 -3.44 -8.44 -8.50
C SER A 75 -2.83 -9.72 -9.09
N GLY A 76 -1.55 -9.95 -8.83
CA GLY A 76 -0.81 -11.08 -9.41
C GLY A 76 -0.23 -10.85 -10.82
N ALA A 77 -0.44 -9.70 -11.45
CA ALA A 77 0.07 -9.43 -12.82
C ALA A 77 1.61 -9.28 -12.92
N GLY A 78 2.34 -9.19 -11.80
CA GLY A 78 3.80 -9.06 -11.78
C GLY A 78 4.32 -7.62 -11.60
N LYS A 79 3.50 -6.70 -11.07
CA LYS A 79 3.88 -5.31 -10.80
C LYS A 79 5.11 -5.20 -9.90
N THR A 80 5.09 -5.85 -8.74
CA THR A 80 6.17 -5.82 -7.76
C THR A 80 7.47 -6.42 -8.29
N GLU A 81 7.40 -7.48 -9.09
CA GLU A 81 8.59 -8.07 -9.73
C GLU A 81 9.15 -7.14 -10.82
N SER A 82 8.28 -6.48 -11.58
CA SER A 82 8.68 -5.45 -12.55
C SER A 82 9.39 -4.28 -11.86
N THR A 83 8.88 -3.80 -10.72
CA THR A 83 9.54 -2.79 -9.88
C THR A 83 10.94 -3.22 -9.47
N LYS A 84 11.11 -4.46 -8.99
CA LYS A 84 12.42 -5.00 -8.59
C LYS A 84 13.41 -5.04 -9.76
N LEU A 85 12.95 -5.42 -10.95
CA LEU A 85 13.77 -5.46 -12.17
C LEU A 85 14.20 -4.07 -12.64
N LEU A 86 13.29 -3.10 -12.64
CA LEU A 86 13.60 -1.70 -12.98
C LEU A 86 14.66 -1.11 -12.03
N LEU A 87 14.46 -1.28 -10.73
CA LEU A 87 15.40 -0.81 -9.70
C LEU A 87 16.79 -1.42 -9.89
N ARG A 88 16.87 -2.74 -10.09
CA ARG A 88 18.13 -3.46 -10.35
C ARG A 88 18.87 -2.88 -11.54
N HIS A 89 18.16 -2.63 -12.64
CA HIS A 89 18.76 -2.10 -13.86
C HIS A 89 19.22 -0.65 -13.70
N LEU A 90 18.37 0.23 -13.15
CA LEU A 90 18.68 1.66 -12.97
C LEU A 90 19.90 1.87 -12.07
N VAL A 91 19.97 1.17 -10.94
CA VAL A 91 21.11 1.20 -10.02
C VAL A 91 22.40 0.77 -10.73
N ARG A 92 22.34 -0.32 -11.51
CA ARG A 92 23.50 -0.83 -12.23
C ARG A 92 23.95 0.14 -13.32
N ARG A 93 22.99 0.69 -14.07
CA ARG A 93 23.21 1.64 -15.17
C ARG A 93 23.81 2.96 -14.71
N SER A 94 23.40 3.43 -13.54
CA SER A 94 23.83 4.72 -12.98
C SER A 94 25.28 4.70 -12.44
N ARG A 95 25.98 3.54 -12.49
CA ARG A 95 27.28 3.33 -11.82
C ARG A 95 27.28 3.84 -10.37
N GLY A 96 26.11 3.79 -9.72
CA GLY A 96 25.90 4.33 -8.39
C GLY A 96 26.56 3.46 -7.34
N ASN A 97 26.47 3.88 -6.08
CA ASN A 97 26.94 3.04 -4.98
C ASN A 97 26.17 1.70 -4.99
N ILE A 98 26.87 0.61 -5.31
CA ILE A 98 26.30 -0.75 -5.38
C ILE A 98 25.62 -1.11 -4.05
N GLN A 99 26.18 -0.64 -2.93
CA GLN A 99 25.62 -0.87 -1.61
C GLN A 99 24.25 -0.22 -1.45
N LEU A 100 24.07 1.04 -1.86
CA LEU A 100 22.78 1.73 -1.80
C LEU A 100 21.73 1.02 -2.66
N GLY A 101 22.13 0.58 -3.85
CA GLY A 101 21.27 -0.22 -4.72
C GLY A 101 20.81 -1.54 -4.09
N GLN A 102 21.72 -2.23 -3.41
CA GLN A 102 21.38 -3.43 -2.65
C GLN A 102 20.46 -3.11 -1.48
N GLN A 103 20.72 -2.03 -0.72
CA GLN A 103 19.86 -1.60 0.39
C GLN A 103 18.41 -1.37 -0.06
N ILE A 104 18.21 -0.64 -1.17
CA ILE A 104 16.87 -0.39 -1.75
C ILE A 104 16.12 -1.70 -2.07
N LEU A 105 16.82 -2.72 -2.52
CA LEU A 105 16.21 -4.02 -2.83
C LEU A 105 15.96 -4.86 -1.57
N GLN A 106 16.88 -4.79 -0.59
CA GLN A 106 16.87 -5.59 0.64
C GLN A 106 15.89 -5.07 1.70
N VAL A 107 15.35 -3.85 1.56
CA VAL A 107 14.23 -3.38 2.40
C VAL A 107 12.87 -3.95 2.01
N ASN A 108 12.73 -4.51 0.79
CA ASN A 108 11.43 -5.03 0.34
C ASN A 108 10.89 -6.17 1.22
N PRO A 109 11.68 -7.18 1.64
CA PRO A 109 11.18 -8.21 2.55
C PRO A 109 10.55 -7.65 3.83
N LEU A 110 11.09 -6.56 4.37
CA LEU A 110 10.54 -5.89 5.55
C LEU A 110 9.20 -5.20 5.21
N LEU A 111 9.14 -4.43 4.12
CA LEU A 111 7.91 -3.77 3.70
C LEU A 111 6.82 -4.76 3.27
N GLU A 112 7.18 -5.85 2.59
CA GLU A 112 6.26 -6.93 2.21
C GLU A 112 5.74 -7.66 3.46
N ALA A 113 6.54 -7.87 4.50
CA ALA A 113 6.09 -8.51 5.73
C ALA A 113 4.97 -7.72 6.44
N PHE A 114 5.10 -6.40 6.50
CA PHE A 114 4.13 -5.53 7.18
C PHE A 114 3.04 -4.98 6.26
N GLY A 115 3.26 -5.02 4.94
CA GLY A 115 2.38 -4.39 3.96
C GLY A 115 1.67 -5.37 3.04
N ASN A 116 2.08 -6.64 3.00
CA ASN A 116 1.44 -7.66 2.17
C ASN A 116 0.68 -8.69 3.01
N ALA A 117 -0.31 -9.29 2.38
CA ALA A 117 -1.12 -10.35 2.94
C ALA A 117 -1.56 -11.35 1.86
N GLN A 118 -2.01 -12.52 2.30
CA GLN A 118 -2.62 -13.50 1.41
C GLN A 118 -4.10 -13.15 1.21
N THR A 119 -4.50 -13.04 -0.05
CA THR A 119 -5.88 -12.92 -0.53
C THR A 119 -6.28 -14.17 -1.31
N VAL A 120 -7.54 -14.27 -1.71
CA VAL A 120 -8.03 -15.37 -2.56
C VAL A 120 -7.26 -15.45 -3.89
N MET A 121 -6.87 -14.30 -4.45
CA MET A 121 -6.24 -14.21 -5.78
C MET A 121 -4.71 -14.27 -5.75
N ASN A 122 -4.09 -13.90 -4.63
CA ASN A 122 -2.63 -13.75 -4.54
C ASN A 122 -2.12 -14.03 -3.12
N GLN A 123 -1.16 -14.94 -3.01
CA GLN A 123 -0.56 -15.34 -1.73
C GLN A 123 0.37 -14.29 -1.10
N ASN A 124 0.78 -13.27 -1.86
CA ASN A 124 1.62 -12.15 -1.41
C ASN A 124 1.11 -10.83 -2.02
N SER A 125 -0.19 -10.55 -1.81
CA SER A 125 -0.83 -9.34 -2.32
C SER A 125 -0.36 -8.14 -1.53
N SER A 126 0.22 -7.14 -2.19
CA SER A 126 0.45 -5.84 -1.56
C SER A 126 -0.88 -5.25 -1.13
N ARG A 127 -0.94 -4.79 0.13
CA ARG A 127 -2.07 -4.06 0.76
C ARG A 127 -1.66 -2.64 1.23
N PHE A 128 -0.59 -2.09 0.64
CA PHE A 128 -0.27 -0.66 0.57
C PHE A 128 0.26 -0.30 -0.84
N GLY A 129 0.06 0.94 -1.28
CA GLY A 129 0.68 1.49 -2.49
C GLY A 129 2.07 2.04 -2.19
N LYS A 130 3.01 1.87 -3.12
CA LYS A 130 4.42 2.20 -2.94
C LYS A 130 4.92 3.10 -4.06
N TYR A 131 5.44 4.27 -3.70
CA TYR A 131 6.12 5.16 -4.64
C TYR A 131 7.59 5.30 -4.23
N ILE A 132 8.49 4.78 -5.06
CA ILE A 132 9.93 4.82 -4.83
C ILE A 132 10.53 5.93 -5.69
N GLN A 133 11.10 6.94 -5.04
CA GLN A 133 11.83 8.03 -5.69
C GLN A 133 13.33 7.73 -5.61
N LEU A 134 13.94 7.38 -6.74
CA LEU A 134 15.39 7.34 -6.85
C LEU A 134 15.93 8.74 -7.11
N ARG A 135 16.92 9.16 -6.33
CA ARG A 135 17.56 10.47 -6.47
C ARG A 135 18.93 10.34 -7.10
N PHE A 136 19.17 11.12 -8.14
CA PHE A 136 20.36 11.11 -8.96
C PHE A 136 21.11 12.43 -8.85
N ARG A 137 22.45 12.32 -8.88
CA ARG A 137 23.39 13.44 -9.01
C ARG A 137 24.54 12.99 -9.90
N ASP A 138 24.86 13.80 -10.91
CA ASP A 138 25.93 13.51 -11.90
C ASP A 138 25.75 12.12 -12.55
N GLY A 139 24.50 11.75 -12.83
CA GLY A 139 24.13 10.44 -13.37
C GLY A 139 24.16 9.28 -12.38
N ALA A 140 24.65 9.46 -11.16
CA ALA A 140 24.71 8.39 -10.16
C ALA A 140 23.54 8.45 -9.17
N VAL A 141 22.98 7.30 -8.81
CA VAL A 141 22.04 7.19 -7.68
C VAL A 141 22.77 7.52 -6.38
N ARG A 142 22.24 8.50 -5.64
CA ARG A 142 22.79 8.99 -4.36
C ARG A 142 21.88 8.76 -3.17
N GLY A 143 20.60 8.52 -3.39
CA GLY A 143 19.65 8.20 -2.35
C GLY A 143 18.34 7.70 -2.93
N ALA A 144 17.43 7.28 -2.06
CA ALA A 144 16.07 6.97 -2.42
C ALA A 144 15.11 7.41 -1.32
N LYS A 145 13.85 7.61 -1.68
CA LYS A 145 12.74 7.84 -0.75
C LYS A 145 11.58 6.93 -1.12
N ILE A 146 11.00 6.28 -0.13
CA ILE A 146 9.79 5.48 -0.26
C ILE A 146 8.65 6.26 0.38
N ASN A 147 7.55 6.41 -0.36
CA ASN A 147 6.30 6.92 0.18
C ASN A 147 5.26 5.79 0.11
N GLU A 148 4.56 5.58 1.22
CA GLU A 148 3.48 4.63 1.39
C GLU A 148 2.11 5.31 1.27
N TYR A 149 1.17 4.64 0.60
CA TYR A 149 -0.19 5.14 0.41
C TYR A 149 -1.20 4.05 0.72
N LEU A 150 -2.35 4.44 1.29
CA LEU A 150 -3.54 3.58 1.42
C LEU A 150 -3.24 2.19 2.01
N LEU A 151 -2.48 2.11 3.10
CA LEU A 151 -2.38 0.86 3.86
C LEU A 151 -3.79 0.41 4.26
N GLU A 152 -4.16 -0.83 3.94
CA GLU A 152 -5.46 -1.43 4.26
C GLU A 152 -5.55 -1.77 5.75
N LYS A 153 -5.74 -0.74 6.59
CA LYS A 153 -5.71 -0.88 8.06
C LYS A 153 -6.77 -1.85 8.57
N SER A 154 -7.94 -1.90 7.93
CA SER A 154 -9.06 -2.78 8.33
C SER A 154 -8.66 -4.25 8.36
N ARG A 155 -7.68 -4.66 7.53
CA ARG A 155 -7.12 -6.02 7.51
C ARG A 155 -6.55 -6.46 8.85
N VAL A 156 -6.10 -5.53 9.70
CA VAL A 156 -5.56 -5.88 11.03
C VAL A 156 -6.63 -6.54 11.90
N SER A 157 -7.87 -6.05 11.84
CA SER A 157 -8.97 -6.50 12.71
C SER A 157 -9.96 -7.44 12.03
N HIS A 158 -10.00 -7.46 10.70
CA HIS A 158 -10.98 -8.21 9.93
C HIS A 158 -10.33 -8.79 8.67
N GLN A 159 -10.65 -10.03 8.33
CA GLN A 159 -10.27 -10.68 7.08
C GLN A 159 -11.49 -11.41 6.52
N ASP A 160 -11.66 -11.39 5.21
CA ASP A 160 -12.71 -12.17 4.56
C ASP A 160 -12.31 -13.65 4.46
N ASP A 161 -13.30 -14.52 4.22
CA ASP A 161 -13.08 -15.97 4.18
C ASP A 161 -12.03 -16.36 3.14
N GLY A 162 -11.05 -17.17 3.56
CA GLY A 162 -9.92 -17.59 2.73
C GLY A 162 -8.76 -16.58 2.67
N GLU A 163 -8.91 -15.40 3.26
CA GLU A 163 -7.84 -14.41 3.39
C GLU A 163 -7.11 -14.49 4.72
N LYS A 164 -5.95 -13.84 4.78
CA LYS A 164 -5.12 -13.76 5.98
C LYS A 164 -4.84 -12.31 6.36
N ASN A 165 -4.50 -12.13 7.64
CA ASN A 165 -3.88 -10.90 8.13
C ASN A 165 -2.50 -10.65 7.48
N PHE A 166 -1.83 -9.56 7.83
CA PHE A 166 -0.48 -9.25 7.35
C PHE A 166 0.52 -10.36 7.72
N HIS A 167 1.48 -10.62 6.83
CA HIS A 167 2.44 -11.72 6.99
C HIS A 167 3.24 -11.65 8.29
N ILE A 168 3.56 -10.44 8.76
CA ILE A 168 4.34 -10.24 9.99
C ILE A 168 3.73 -10.91 11.22
N PHE A 169 2.40 -10.93 11.36
CA PHE A 169 1.77 -11.59 12.51
C PHE A 169 2.08 -13.10 12.52
N TYR A 170 2.00 -13.74 11.36
CA TYR A 170 2.35 -15.16 11.22
C TYR A 170 3.85 -15.38 11.39
N TYR A 171 4.69 -14.46 10.90
CA TYR A 171 6.14 -14.54 11.09
C TYR A 171 6.54 -14.52 12.56
N ILE A 172 5.96 -13.64 13.39
CA ILE A 172 6.27 -13.64 14.83
C ILE A 172 5.66 -14.85 15.56
N LEU A 173 4.49 -15.32 15.15
CA LEU A 173 3.82 -16.46 15.80
C LEU A 173 4.54 -17.79 15.57
N TYR A 174 5.08 -18.00 14.36
CA TYR A 174 5.73 -19.26 13.97
C TYR A 174 7.26 -19.17 13.90
N GLY A 175 7.82 -17.97 13.78
CA GLY A 175 9.26 -17.76 13.63
C GLY A 175 10.00 -17.46 14.94
N THR A 176 9.32 -16.90 15.94
CA THR A 176 9.90 -16.55 17.24
C THR A 176 10.10 -17.79 18.13
N SER A 177 11.19 -17.82 18.91
CA SER A 177 11.47 -18.92 19.85
C SER A 177 10.47 -18.91 21.02
N GLU A 178 10.24 -20.06 21.66
CA GLU A 178 9.33 -20.13 22.82
C GLU A 178 9.79 -19.26 24.00
N GLU A 179 11.10 -19.13 24.21
CA GLU A 179 11.68 -18.23 25.22
C GLU A 179 11.33 -16.76 24.94
N GLU A 180 11.47 -16.34 23.68
CA GLU A 180 11.17 -14.98 23.26
C GLU A 180 9.65 -14.71 23.24
N LYS A 181 8.83 -15.70 22.84
CA LYS A 181 7.36 -15.61 22.94
C LYS A 181 6.91 -15.33 24.36
N ASN A 182 7.47 -16.04 25.34
CA ASN A 182 7.18 -15.80 26.76
C ASN A 182 7.58 -14.39 27.21
N LEU A 183 8.69 -13.85 26.69
CA LEU A 183 9.14 -12.49 26.99
C LEU A 183 8.19 -11.42 26.46
N ILE A 184 7.69 -11.58 25.23
CA ILE A 184 6.80 -10.60 24.57
C ILE A 184 5.30 -10.86 24.83
N GLY A 185 4.98 -11.88 25.62
CA GLY A 185 3.60 -12.27 25.94
C GLY A 185 2.81 -12.79 24.73
N LEU A 186 3.49 -13.47 23.79
CA LEU A 186 2.85 -14.10 22.63
C LEU A 186 2.42 -15.52 22.99
N LEU A 187 1.15 -15.85 22.75
CA LEU A 187 0.54 -17.13 23.08
C LEU A 187 0.27 -17.96 21.81
N ASP A 188 -0.42 -19.09 21.98
CA ASP A 188 -0.80 -19.95 20.86
C ASP A 188 -1.64 -19.17 19.81
N PRO A 189 -1.34 -19.29 18.50
CA PRO A 189 -2.04 -18.59 17.43
C PRO A 189 -3.56 -18.75 17.46
N SER A 190 -4.09 -19.92 17.88
CA SER A 190 -5.52 -20.22 17.91
C SER A 190 -6.30 -19.38 18.94
N LEU A 191 -5.59 -18.76 19.88
CA LEU A 191 -6.18 -17.90 20.91
C LEU A 191 -6.48 -16.49 20.39
N TYR A 192 -5.88 -16.06 19.28
CA TYR A 192 -5.98 -14.69 18.80
C TYR A 192 -7.08 -14.53 17.76
N ARG A 193 -8.08 -13.70 18.08
CA ARG A 193 -9.21 -13.40 17.18
C ARG A 193 -8.77 -12.88 15.82
N TYR A 194 -7.71 -12.09 15.76
CA TYR A 194 -7.20 -11.48 14.52
C TYR A 194 -6.36 -12.41 13.65
N ILE A 195 -6.12 -13.64 14.11
CA ILE A 195 -5.35 -14.66 13.41
C ILE A 195 -6.32 -15.80 13.15
N GLY A 196 -6.87 -15.85 11.93
CA GLY A 196 -7.88 -16.82 11.54
C GLY A 196 -7.50 -18.26 11.90
N ARG A 197 -8.51 -19.12 12.04
CA ARG A 197 -8.35 -20.48 12.60
C ARG A 197 -7.54 -21.45 11.72
N ASP A 198 -7.36 -21.15 10.44
CA ASP A 198 -6.65 -22.01 9.48
C ASP A 198 -5.24 -21.48 9.16
N CYS A 199 -4.26 -21.98 9.91
CA CYS A 199 -2.85 -21.72 9.62
C CYS A 199 -2.07 -23.01 9.41
N THR A 200 -1.87 -23.35 8.12
CA THR A 200 -1.39 -24.66 7.66
C THR A 200 0.04 -24.66 7.11
N GLU A 201 0.87 -23.63 7.35
CA GLU A 201 2.19 -23.51 6.68
C GLU A 201 3.34 -22.97 7.57
N PRO A 202 3.69 -23.61 8.70
CA PRO A 202 4.72 -23.12 9.63
C PRO A 202 6.10 -22.91 8.99
N ASP A 203 6.53 -23.80 8.10
CA ASP A 203 7.86 -23.71 7.45
C ASP A 203 8.00 -22.45 6.58
N ARG A 204 6.94 -22.09 5.86
CA ARG A 204 6.90 -20.86 5.04
C ARG A 204 7.06 -19.63 5.92
N TRP A 205 6.37 -19.58 7.05
CA TRP A 205 6.43 -18.46 7.97
C TRP A 205 7.81 -18.34 8.63
N HIS A 206 8.47 -19.46 8.94
CA HIS A 206 9.82 -19.45 9.51
C HIS A 206 10.86 -18.84 8.55
N VAL A 207 10.84 -19.24 7.28
CA VAL A 207 11.72 -18.66 6.25
C VAL A 207 11.46 -17.17 6.05
N GLY A 208 10.18 -16.77 6.06
CA GLY A 208 9.79 -15.35 5.99
C GLY A 208 10.31 -14.54 7.18
N TYR A 209 10.16 -15.06 8.40
CA TYR A 209 10.66 -14.42 9.61
C TYR A 209 12.17 -14.17 9.58
N GLN A 210 12.96 -15.17 9.16
CA GLN A 210 14.42 -15.01 9.02
C GLN A 210 14.79 -13.88 8.04
N LYS A 211 14.07 -13.76 6.92
CA LYS A 211 14.28 -12.67 5.95
C LYS A 211 13.99 -11.30 6.58
N VAL A 212 12.93 -11.21 7.39
CA VAL A 212 12.58 -9.97 8.10
C VAL A 212 13.64 -9.58 9.13
N CYS A 213 14.11 -10.52 9.96
CA CYS A 213 15.20 -10.25 10.91
C CYS A 213 16.47 -9.77 10.21
N ASN A 214 16.84 -10.39 9.09
CA ASN A 214 18.00 -9.94 8.30
C ASN A 214 17.79 -8.54 7.72
N ALA A 215 16.58 -8.23 7.25
CA ALA A 215 16.24 -6.91 6.74
C ALA A 215 16.25 -5.84 7.84
N MET A 216 15.74 -6.14 9.04
CA MET A 216 15.77 -5.22 10.19
C MET A 216 17.20 -4.87 10.61
N ARG A 217 18.09 -5.87 10.74
CA ARG A 217 19.52 -5.63 11.01
C ARG A 217 20.18 -4.76 9.96
N MET A 218 19.84 -4.97 8.68
CA MET A 218 20.38 -4.19 7.57
C MET A 218 19.90 -2.74 7.57
N VAL A 219 18.62 -2.51 7.90
CA VAL A 219 18.06 -1.16 8.06
C VAL A 219 18.65 -0.44 9.27
N GLY A 220 19.17 -1.18 10.25
CA GLY A 220 19.79 -0.63 11.45
C GLY A 220 18.84 -0.52 12.63
N PHE A 221 17.84 -1.41 12.71
CA PHE A 221 17.06 -1.56 13.94
C PHE A 221 17.97 -2.06 15.07
N THR A 222 17.86 -1.44 16.23
CA THR A 222 18.51 -1.95 17.45
C THR A 222 17.78 -3.17 17.99
N GLU A 223 18.45 -3.99 18.80
CA GLU A 223 17.81 -5.15 19.45
C GLU A 223 16.59 -4.74 20.30
N GLN A 224 16.66 -3.59 20.96
CA GLN A 224 15.54 -3.05 21.73
C GLN A 224 14.37 -2.64 20.82
N GLU A 225 14.64 -1.97 19.70
CA GLU A 225 13.61 -1.58 18.73
C GLU A 225 12.93 -2.79 18.09
N GLU A 226 13.69 -3.86 17.79
CA GLU A 226 13.13 -5.12 17.31
C GLU A 226 12.24 -5.80 18.35
N LEU A 227 12.65 -5.77 19.63
CA LEU A 227 11.86 -6.29 20.74
C LEU A 227 10.58 -5.48 20.93
N ASP A 228 10.68 -4.15 20.97
CA ASP A 228 9.54 -3.25 21.15
C ASP A 228 8.51 -3.42 20.02
N LEU A 229 8.97 -3.60 18.78
CA LEU A 229 8.11 -3.95 17.64
C LEU A 229 7.29 -5.23 17.88
N LYS A 230 7.96 -6.28 18.35
CA LYS A 230 7.32 -7.57 18.64
C LYS A 230 6.34 -7.45 19.81
N VAL A 231 6.68 -6.69 20.83
CA VAL A 231 5.79 -6.40 21.97
C VAL A 231 4.55 -5.63 21.51
N VAL A 232 4.71 -4.62 20.65
CA VAL A 232 3.57 -3.86 20.10
C VAL A 232 2.68 -4.75 19.23
N LEU A 233 3.25 -5.59 18.36
CA LEU A 233 2.49 -6.58 17.58
C LEU A 233 1.71 -7.54 18.48
N SER A 234 2.32 -8.02 19.56
CA SER A 234 1.66 -8.86 20.56
C SER A 234 0.52 -8.11 21.26
N GLY A 235 0.73 -6.83 21.60
CA GLY A 235 -0.30 -5.93 22.14
C GLY A 235 -1.50 -5.76 21.22
N ILE A 236 -1.28 -5.62 19.91
CA ILE A 236 -2.36 -5.56 18.91
C ILE A 236 -3.21 -6.83 18.95
N LEU A 237 -2.57 -8.00 19.03
CA LEU A 237 -3.27 -9.28 19.12
C LEU A 237 -4.04 -9.43 20.43
N SER A 238 -3.44 -9.05 21.56
CA SER A 238 -4.09 -9.06 22.88
C SER A 238 -5.32 -8.15 22.94
N VAL A 239 -5.23 -6.93 22.39
CA VAL A 239 -6.37 -6.00 22.33
C VAL A 239 -7.54 -6.63 21.59
N GLY A 240 -7.29 -7.34 20.48
CA GLY A 240 -8.35 -7.99 19.69
C GLY A 240 -9.18 -9.03 20.45
N ASN A 241 -8.65 -9.56 21.55
CA ASN A 241 -9.33 -10.55 22.40
C ASN A 241 -10.12 -9.92 23.56
N ILE A 242 -10.13 -8.59 23.70
CA ILE A 242 -10.96 -7.93 24.69
C ILE A 242 -12.43 -8.03 24.25
N VAL A 243 -13.25 -8.63 25.13
CA VAL A 243 -14.68 -8.83 24.92
C VAL A 243 -15.47 -8.01 25.94
N PHE A 244 -16.52 -7.34 25.48
CA PHE A 244 -17.37 -6.48 26.29
C PHE A 244 -18.74 -7.10 26.56
N GLU A 245 -19.24 -6.89 27.77
CA GLU A 245 -20.56 -7.29 28.24
C GLU A 245 -21.36 -6.05 28.69
N PRO A 246 -22.70 -6.06 28.54
CA PRO A 246 -23.53 -4.96 29.01
C PRO A 246 -23.40 -4.76 30.52
N ASP A 247 -23.42 -3.51 30.96
CA ASP A 247 -23.46 -3.13 32.37
C ASP A 247 -24.82 -2.52 32.75
N ASP A 248 -25.20 -2.63 34.02
CA ASP A 248 -26.47 -2.13 34.55
C ASP A 248 -26.57 -0.59 34.46
N THR A 249 -25.44 0.11 34.27
CA THR A 249 -25.36 1.56 34.09
C THR A 249 -25.68 2.04 32.66
N GLY A 250 -26.01 1.12 31.75
CA GLY A 250 -26.29 1.42 30.34
C GLY A 250 -25.03 1.55 29.46
N GLY A 251 -23.85 1.26 30.01
CA GLY A 251 -22.59 1.14 29.29
C GLY A 251 -22.16 -0.32 29.08
N VAL A 252 -20.85 -0.54 29.04
CA VAL A 252 -20.25 -1.87 28.98
C VAL A 252 -19.08 -2.02 29.93
N VAL A 253 -18.82 -3.25 30.34
CA VAL A 253 -17.65 -3.68 31.10
C VAL A 253 -16.89 -4.76 30.33
N VAL A 254 -15.63 -4.96 30.66
CA VAL A 254 -14.84 -6.08 30.11
C VAL A 254 -15.34 -7.37 30.74
N SER A 255 -15.60 -8.38 29.90
CA SER A 255 -16.01 -9.72 30.33
C SER A 255 -14.99 -10.28 31.33
N PRO A 256 -15.41 -10.98 32.40
CA PRO A 256 -14.49 -11.59 33.36
C PRO A 256 -13.43 -12.49 32.71
N LEU A 257 -13.77 -13.15 31.58
CA LEU A 257 -12.86 -13.99 30.82
C LEU A 257 -11.81 -13.21 30.01
N ALA A 258 -12.05 -11.91 29.78
CA ALA A 258 -11.21 -11.05 28.96
C ALA A 258 -10.35 -10.04 29.76
N ILE A 259 -10.48 -10.00 31.08
CA ILE A 259 -9.67 -9.12 31.96
C ILE A 259 -8.17 -9.39 31.77
N GLY A 260 -7.78 -10.67 31.61
CA GLY A 260 -6.39 -11.04 31.33
C GLY A 260 -5.85 -10.41 30.05
N TRP A 261 -6.67 -10.32 29.00
CA TRP A 261 -6.30 -9.70 27.72
C TRP A 261 -6.15 -8.19 27.82
N LEU A 262 -7.03 -7.52 28.59
CA LEU A 262 -6.90 -6.09 28.88
C LEU A 262 -5.56 -5.79 29.59
N LYS A 263 -5.25 -6.57 30.64
CA LYS A 263 -4.01 -6.41 31.39
C LYS A 263 -2.77 -6.71 30.54
N ALA A 264 -2.82 -7.75 29.72
CA ALA A 264 -1.75 -8.09 28.78
C ALA A 264 -1.51 -6.95 27.78
N ALA A 265 -2.57 -6.47 27.13
CA ALA A 265 -2.51 -5.36 26.18
C ALA A 265 -1.95 -4.07 26.81
N ALA A 266 -2.41 -3.71 28.01
CA ALA A 266 -1.92 -2.54 28.73
C ALA A 266 -0.41 -2.66 29.04
N GLY A 267 0.03 -3.82 29.53
CA GLY A 267 1.45 -4.10 29.77
C GLY A 267 2.31 -4.05 28.51
N GLN A 268 1.83 -4.62 27.41
CA GLN A 268 2.53 -4.64 26.12
C GLN A 268 2.62 -3.25 25.49
N PHE A 269 1.60 -2.41 25.61
CA PHE A 269 1.67 -1.02 25.17
C PHE A 269 2.38 -0.09 26.14
N GLY A 270 2.74 -0.56 27.35
CA GLY A 270 3.37 0.27 28.38
C GLY A 270 2.46 1.36 28.93
N VAL A 271 1.15 1.10 29.00
CA VAL A 271 0.13 2.04 29.48
C VAL A 271 -0.57 1.53 30.73
N GLN A 272 -1.26 2.41 31.46
CA GLN A 272 -2.07 1.98 32.60
C GLN A 272 -3.33 1.25 32.12
N GLU A 273 -3.69 0.18 32.83
CA GLU A 273 -4.86 -0.65 32.51
C GLU A 273 -6.15 0.18 32.53
N GLU A 274 -6.31 1.07 33.50
CA GLU A 274 -7.47 1.95 33.66
C GLU A 274 -7.60 2.95 32.50
N ASP A 275 -6.49 3.50 32.01
CA ASP A 275 -6.49 4.44 30.90
C ASP A 275 -6.90 3.75 29.60
N LEU A 276 -6.37 2.55 29.34
CA LEU A 276 -6.76 1.74 28.19
C LEU A 276 -8.24 1.36 28.26
N LEU A 277 -8.72 0.93 29.44
CA LEU A 277 -10.12 0.61 29.66
C LEU A 277 -11.03 1.81 29.37
N ASN A 278 -10.70 2.98 29.91
CA ASN A 278 -11.46 4.20 29.70
C ASN A 278 -11.55 4.57 28.22
N CYS A 279 -10.45 4.43 27.45
CA CYS A 279 -10.45 4.64 26.01
C CYS A 279 -11.38 3.67 25.25
N LEU A 280 -11.52 2.44 25.74
CA LEU A 280 -12.35 1.41 25.12
C LEU A 280 -13.84 1.61 25.40
N ILE A 281 -14.21 1.99 26.63
CA ILE A 281 -15.62 1.98 27.08
C ILE A 281 -16.28 3.35 27.15
N CYS A 282 -15.53 4.44 26.98
CA CYS A 282 -16.13 5.77 27.01
C CYS A 282 -15.37 6.82 26.19
N THR A 283 -16.09 7.87 25.81
CA THR A 283 -15.52 9.09 25.24
C THR A 283 -15.63 10.20 26.27
N ILE A 284 -14.52 10.90 26.52
CA ILE A 284 -14.47 12.08 27.38
C ILE A 284 -14.38 13.31 26.47
N SER A 285 -15.36 14.21 26.56
CA SER A 285 -15.37 15.47 25.81
C SER A 285 -15.34 16.66 26.75
N LEU A 286 -14.44 17.60 26.49
CA LEU A 286 -14.32 18.85 27.23
C LEU A 286 -15.21 19.91 26.57
N THR A 287 -16.32 20.27 27.22
CA THR A 287 -17.23 21.31 26.73
C THR A 287 -17.31 22.41 27.77
N ARG A 288 -16.88 23.63 27.40
CA ARG A 288 -16.96 24.83 28.27
C ARG A 288 -16.34 24.65 29.67
N GLY A 289 -15.29 23.83 29.80
CA GLY A 289 -14.59 23.57 31.07
C GLY A 289 -15.12 22.39 31.87
N GLU A 290 -16.23 21.77 31.46
CA GLU A 290 -16.77 20.54 32.07
C GLU A 290 -16.38 19.31 31.24
N SER A 291 -16.01 18.22 31.94
CA SER A 291 -15.74 16.92 31.32
C SER A 291 -17.03 16.10 31.27
N ILE A 292 -17.55 15.89 30.06
CA ILE A 292 -18.71 15.03 29.82
C ILE A 292 -18.19 13.64 29.46
N ARG A 293 -18.53 12.63 30.28
CA ARG A 293 -18.23 11.24 30.02
C ARG A 293 -19.44 10.57 29.36
N ARG A 294 -19.27 10.07 28.14
CA ARG A 294 -20.27 9.29 27.42
C ARG A 294 -19.84 7.84 27.35
N LEU A 295 -20.61 6.94 27.97
CA LEU A 295 -20.36 5.50 27.91
C LEU A 295 -20.66 4.96 26.51
N HIS A 296 -19.87 3.99 26.07
CA HIS A 296 -20.03 3.30 24.80
C HIS A 296 -21.08 2.21 24.91
N SER A 297 -21.83 2.01 23.83
CA SER A 297 -22.54 0.76 23.60
C SER A 297 -21.53 -0.37 23.31
N LYS A 298 -22.00 -1.62 23.34
CA LYS A 298 -21.16 -2.77 22.97
C LYS A 298 -20.51 -2.63 21.59
N GLN A 299 -21.28 -2.21 20.59
CA GLN A 299 -20.76 -2.00 19.24
C GLN A 299 -19.69 -0.90 19.22
N GLN A 300 -19.92 0.22 19.93
CA GLN A 300 -18.94 1.31 19.99
C GLN A 300 -17.64 0.87 20.68
N ALA A 301 -17.72 0.04 21.73
CA ALA A 301 -16.54 -0.50 22.39
C ALA A 301 -15.77 -1.49 21.50
N ASP A 302 -16.48 -2.35 20.76
CA ASP A 302 -15.89 -3.22 19.74
C ASP A 302 -15.19 -2.42 18.63
N ASP A 303 -15.84 -1.36 18.14
CA ASP A 303 -15.27 -0.45 17.13
C ASP A 303 -14.04 0.30 17.67
N SER A 304 -14.07 0.75 18.93
CA SER A 304 -12.94 1.38 19.61
C SER A 304 -11.75 0.43 19.75
N ARG A 305 -11.98 -0.83 20.17
CA ARG A 305 -10.95 -1.88 20.24
C ARG A 305 -10.26 -2.06 18.89
N ASP A 306 -11.06 -2.25 17.84
CA ASP A 306 -10.54 -2.49 16.50
C ASP A 306 -9.82 -1.24 15.96
N SER A 307 -10.35 -0.04 16.21
CA SER A 307 -9.73 1.23 15.82
C SER A 307 -8.35 1.42 16.46
N ILE A 308 -8.20 1.11 17.75
CA ILE A 308 -6.89 1.16 18.43
C ILE A 308 -5.90 0.22 17.73
N ALA A 309 -6.29 -1.04 17.49
CA ALA A 309 -5.44 -2.01 16.79
C ALA A 309 -4.99 -1.51 15.41
N ARG A 310 -5.92 -0.99 14.61
CA ARG A 310 -5.67 -0.42 13.27
C ARG A 310 -4.72 0.78 13.31
N VAL A 311 -4.93 1.70 14.25
CA VAL A 311 -4.13 2.94 14.36
C VAL A 311 -2.70 2.63 14.84
N VAL A 312 -2.56 1.76 15.84
CA VAL A 312 -1.23 1.34 16.34
C VAL A 312 -0.44 0.67 15.21
N TYR A 313 -1.06 -0.26 14.47
CA TYR A 313 -0.41 -0.92 13.34
C TYR A 313 0.02 0.07 12.25
N ALA A 314 -0.87 1.00 11.87
CA ALA A 314 -0.57 1.99 10.83
C ALA A 314 0.57 2.93 11.22
N ARG A 315 0.61 3.38 12.49
CA ARG A 315 1.71 4.22 12.99
C ARG A 315 3.03 3.47 13.03
N MET A 316 3.00 2.21 13.45
CA MET A 316 4.16 1.32 13.44
C MET A 316 4.69 1.13 12.02
N PHE A 317 3.82 0.89 11.03
CA PHE A 317 4.23 0.79 9.63
C PHE A 317 4.85 2.07 9.10
N GLY A 318 4.25 3.24 9.36
CA GLY A 318 4.82 4.53 8.97
C GLY A 318 6.18 4.81 9.63
N TRP A 319 6.38 4.36 10.88
CA TRP A 319 7.68 4.44 11.54
C TRP A 319 8.72 3.52 10.89
N ILE A 320 8.35 2.29 10.51
CA ILE A 320 9.23 1.40 9.74
C ILE A 320 9.65 2.04 8.41
N VAL A 321 8.71 2.67 7.69
CA VAL A 321 9.02 3.39 6.45
C VAL A 321 9.94 4.58 6.70
N THR A 322 9.78 5.28 7.84
CA THR A 322 10.68 6.36 8.25
C THR A 322 12.10 5.84 8.49
N LYS A 323 12.27 4.75 9.24
CA LYS A 323 13.58 4.08 9.44
C LYS A 323 14.23 3.65 8.12
N VAL A 324 13.43 3.09 7.20
CA VAL A 324 13.91 2.75 5.86
C VAL A 324 14.35 4.01 5.10
N ASN A 325 13.60 5.11 5.17
CA ASN A 325 13.98 6.36 4.52
C ASN A 325 15.23 7.00 5.13
N GLU A 326 15.47 6.87 6.43
CA GLU A 326 16.72 7.30 7.09
C GLU A 326 17.93 6.54 6.53
N LEU A 327 17.81 5.23 6.35
CA LEU A 327 18.84 4.42 5.69
C LEU A 327 19.07 4.85 4.23
N LEU A 328 18.00 5.11 3.49
CA LEU A 328 18.04 5.36 2.05
C LEU A 328 18.39 6.81 1.68
N LEU A 329 18.44 7.73 2.65
CA LEU A 329 18.74 9.15 2.43
C LEU A 329 20.08 9.36 1.72
N GLY A 330 21.08 8.50 2.00
CA GLY A 330 22.42 8.53 1.40
C GLY A 330 23.21 9.81 1.73
N ASP A 331 24.15 10.19 0.86
CA ASP A 331 25.02 11.38 1.03
C ASP A 331 24.32 12.71 0.66
N LEU A 332 22.99 12.72 0.59
CA LEU A 332 22.23 13.86 0.10
C LEU A 332 22.01 14.89 1.21
N ASN A 333 22.67 16.04 1.10
CA ASN A 333 22.25 17.25 1.80
C ASN A 333 20.97 17.80 1.14
N MET A 334 19.97 18.14 1.94
CA MET A 334 18.62 18.57 1.54
C MET A 334 18.54 19.87 0.69
N LYS A 335 19.66 20.41 0.20
CA LYS A 335 19.75 21.73 -0.44
C LYS A 335 20.35 21.74 -1.85
N GLU A 336 20.70 20.59 -2.42
CA GLU A 336 21.30 20.53 -3.77
C GLU A 336 20.28 20.03 -4.81
N ASP A 337 20.42 20.55 -6.04
CA ASP A 337 19.60 20.14 -7.18
C ASP A 337 19.85 18.65 -7.47
N THR A 338 18.78 17.86 -7.37
CA THR A 338 18.80 16.42 -7.67
C THR A 338 17.75 16.12 -8.74
N GLN A 339 18.06 15.15 -9.59
CA GLN A 339 17.11 14.62 -10.55
C GLN A 339 16.44 13.38 -9.96
N GLU A 340 15.18 13.15 -10.29
CA GLU A 340 14.41 12.05 -9.72
C GLU A 340 13.82 11.12 -10.78
N ILE A 341 13.92 9.81 -10.54
CA ILE A 341 13.08 8.80 -11.20
C ILE A 341 12.12 8.24 -10.15
N GLY A 342 10.83 8.53 -10.32
CA GLY A 342 9.75 7.92 -9.57
C GLY A 342 9.35 6.56 -10.15
N ILE A 343 9.11 5.57 -9.30
CA ILE A 343 8.54 4.28 -9.69
C ILE A 343 7.30 4.05 -8.84
N LEU A 344 6.15 4.01 -9.50
CA LEU A 344 4.86 3.85 -8.86
C LEU A 344 4.38 2.40 -9.00
N ASP A 345 4.28 1.72 -7.86
CA ASP A 345 3.76 0.35 -7.70
C ASP A 345 2.53 0.43 -6.79
N ILE A 346 1.34 0.55 -7.40
CA ILE A 346 0.07 0.61 -6.68
C ILE A 346 -0.75 -0.66 -6.92
N PHE A 347 -1.80 -0.84 -6.14
CA PHE A 347 -2.79 -1.89 -6.38
C PHE A 347 -3.42 -1.77 -7.76
N GLY A 348 -3.77 -2.91 -8.33
CA GLY A 348 -4.68 -2.93 -9.47
C GLY A 348 -6.10 -2.55 -9.05
N PHE A 349 -6.97 -2.41 -10.04
CA PHE A 349 -8.40 -2.30 -9.82
C PHE A 349 -8.92 -3.55 -9.07
N GLU A 350 -9.79 -3.36 -8.08
CA GLU A 350 -10.35 -4.45 -7.27
C GLU A 350 -11.87 -4.48 -7.37
N ASN A 351 -12.44 -5.67 -7.61
CA ASN A 351 -13.88 -5.89 -7.58
C ASN A 351 -14.19 -7.25 -6.95
N PHE A 352 -14.67 -7.22 -5.70
CA PHE A 352 -15.06 -8.40 -4.94
C PHE A 352 -16.59 -8.51 -4.82
N SER A 353 -17.07 -9.61 -4.24
CA SER A 353 -18.50 -9.79 -3.92
C SER A 353 -19.02 -8.71 -2.97
N VAL A 354 -18.17 -8.21 -2.08
CA VAL A 354 -18.45 -7.09 -1.18
C VAL A 354 -17.29 -6.10 -1.27
N ASN A 355 -17.56 -4.92 -1.84
CA ASN A 355 -16.59 -3.83 -1.90
C ASN A 355 -16.85 -2.82 -0.78
N ARG A 356 -15.79 -2.43 -0.06
CA ARG A 356 -15.85 -1.46 1.04
C ARG A 356 -15.22 -0.12 0.60
N PHE A 357 -15.12 0.81 1.55
CA PHE A 357 -14.55 2.13 1.29
C PHE A 357 -13.10 2.05 0.78
N GLU A 358 -12.35 1.03 1.21
CA GLU A 358 -11.00 0.76 0.77
C GLU A 358 -10.92 0.47 -0.73
N GLN A 359 -11.79 -0.40 -1.26
CA GLN A 359 -11.88 -0.67 -2.70
C GLN A 359 -12.28 0.58 -3.48
N LEU A 360 -13.18 1.42 -2.93
CA LEU A 360 -13.51 2.70 -3.56
C LEU A 360 -12.27 3.60 -3.68
N CYS A 361 -11.47 3.75 -2.61
CA CYS A 361 -10.24 4.54 -2.67
C CYS A 361 -9.22 3.97 -3.67
N ILE A 362 -9.06 2.65 -3.72
CA ILE A 362 -8.15 1.96 -4.65
C ILE A 362 -8.60 2.18 -6.10
N ASN A 363 -9.88 1.97 -6.39
CA ASN A 363 -10.42 2.09 -7.73
C ASN A 363 -10.44 3.54 -8.20
N LEU A 364 -10.71 4.50 -7.31
CA LEU A 364 -10.65 5.93 -7.63
C LEU A 364 -9.22 6.39 -7.95
N ALA A 365 -8.22 5.86 -7.23
CA ALA A 365 -6.82 6.10 -7.55
C ALA A 365 -6.44 5.51 -8.92
N ASN A 366 -6.92 4.30 -9.24
CA ASN A 366 -6.74 3.69 -10.56
C ASN A 366 -7.42 4.51 -11.66
N GLU A 367 -8.62 5.05 -11.43
CA GLU A 367 -9.28 5.93 -12.40
C GLU A 367 -8.50 7.22 -12.63
N GLN A 368 -7.90 7.79 -11.58
CA GLN A 368 -7.06 8.97 -11.74
C GLN A 368 -5.77 8.65 -12.55
N LEU A 369 -5.18 7.49 -12.35
CA LEU A 369 -4.06 7.02 -13.17
C LEU A 369 -4.47 6.73 -14.61
N GLN A 370 -5.63 6.14 -14.83
CA GLN A 370 -6.17 5.89 -16.16
C GLN A 370 -6.47 7.20 -16.89
N HIS A 371 -6.99 8.20 -16.18
CA HIS A 371 -7.22 9.54 -16.73
C HIS A 371 -5.90 10.20 -17.13
N PHE A 372 -4.91 10.16 -16.24
CA PHE A 372 -3.56 10.65 -16.52
C PHE A 372 -2.95 9.94 -17.74
N PHE A 373 -3.08 8.62 -17.82
CA PHE A 373 -2.58 7.82 -18.93
C PHE A 373 -3.24 8.18 -20.27
N ASN A 374 -4.58 8.22 -20.31
CA ASN A 374 -5.32 8.61 -21.51
C ASN A 374 -4.90 10.03 -21.94
N HIS A 375 -4.89 10.98 -21.01
CA HIS A 375 -4.48 12.35 -21.29
C HIS A 375 -3.08 12.41 -21.88
N HIS A 376 -2.11 11.73 -21.27
CA HIS A 376 -0.72 11.76 -21.70
C HIS A 376 -0.50 11.12 -23.06
N ILE A 377 -1.01 9.89 -23.27
CA ILE A 377 -0.87 9.17 -24.55
C ILE A 377 -1.53 9.97 -25.67
N PHE A 378 -2.79 10.37 -25.48
CA PHE A 378 -3.50 11.08 -26.55
C PHE A 378 -2.89 12.45 -26.79
N GLN A 379 -2.62 13.27 -25.77
CA GLN A 379 -2.00 14.58 -25.97
C GLN A 379 -0.65 14.53 -26.68
N MET A 380 0.23 13.58 -26.29
CA MET A 380 1.51 13.42 -26.98
C MET A 380 1.31 13.05 -28.45
N GLU A 381 0.38 12.13 -28.73
CA GLU A 381 0.04 11.76 -30.10
C GLU A 381 -0.47 12.98 -30.89
N GLN A 382 -1.39 13.78 -30.32
CA GLN A 382 -1.92 14.99 -30.95
C GLN A 382 -0.81 16.00 -31.25
N GLN A 383 0.11 16.19 -30.30
CA GLN A 383 1.22 17.12 -30.47
C GLN A 383 2.15 16.67 -31.61
N HIS A 384 2.44 15.36 -31.71
CA HIS A 384 3.25 14.84 -32.81
C HIS A 384 2.59 15.02 -34.18
N TYR A 385 1.28 14.78 -34.30
CA TYR A 385 0.54 15.05 -35.55
C TYR A 385 0.61 16.53 -35.94
N GLN A 386 0.47 17.43 -34.96
CA GLN A 386 0.58 18.88 -35.19
C GLN A 386 1.98 19.31 -35.60
N GLU A 387 3.03 18.76 -34.96
CA GLU A 387 4.43 19.05 -35.29
C GLU A 387 4.81 18.57 -36.70
N GLU A 388 4.27 17.43 -37.14
CA GLU A 388 4.49 16.88 -38.48
C GLU A 388 3.55 17.47 -39.56
N GLY A 389 2.61 18.35 -39.17
CA GLY A 389 1.67 19.01 -40.09
C GLY A 389 0.68 18.03 -40.73
N ILE A 390 0.35 16.94 -40.04
CA ILE A 390 -0.57 15.90 -40.51
C ILE A 390 -1.98 16.23 -40.02
N ASP A 391 -2.96 16.23 -40.93
CA ASP A 391 -4.37 16.44 -40.59
C ASP A 391 -4.85 15.35 -39.61
N GLN A 392 -5.36 15.80 -38.47
CA GLN A 392 -5.70 14.95 -37.35
C GLN A 392 -7.07 14.30 -37.55
N GLU A 393 -7.15 12.97 -37.58
CA GLU A 393 -8.42 12.29 -37.32
C GLU A 393 -8.72 12.36 -35.81
N ASN A 394 -9.94 12.77 -35.44
CA ASN A 394 -10.34 12.84 -34.03
C ASN A 394 -10.41 11.41 -33.45
N VAL A 395 -9.35 10.99 -32.76
CA VAL A 395 -9.34 9.72 -32.02
C VAL A 395 -10.29 9.84 -30.82
N THR A 396 -11.43 9.18 -30.90
CA THR A 396 -12.36 9.06 -29.77
C THR A 396 -11.85 8.03 -28.78
N PHE A 397 -11.77 8.40 -27.51
CA PHE A 397 -11.42 7.49 -26.42
C PHE A 397 -12.40 7.66 -25.26
N ASN A 398 -12.46 6.65 -24.40
CA ASN A 398 -13.29 6.69 -23.21
C ASN A 398 -12.67 7.65 -22.18
N ASN A 399 -13.22 8.86 -22.10
CA ASN A 399 -12.83 9.83 -21.09
C ASN A 399 -13.57 9.55 -19.78
N ASN A 400 -12.82 9.16 -18.76
CA ASN A 400 -13.29 8.86 -17.41
C ASN A 400 -13.38 10.10 -16.50
N GLN A 401 -13.19 11.32 -17.02
CA GLN A 401 -13.27 12.57 -16.26
C GLN A 401 -14.60 12.72 -15.52
N SER A 402 -15.72 12.31 -16.13
CA SER A 402 -17.03 12.42 -15.49
C SER A 402 -17.17 11.52 -14.25
N ILE A 403 -16.46 10.37 -14.22
CA ILE A 403 -16.37 9.50 -13.04
C ILE A 403 -15.54 10.19 -11.96
N LEU A 404 -14.39 10.77 -12.34
CA LEU A 404 -13.56 11.53 -11.40
C LEU A 404 -14.32 12.72 -10.81
N GLU A 405 -15.08 13.46 -11.61
CA GLU A 405 -15.90 14.58 -11.16
C GLU A 405 -16.99 14.12 -10.19
N LEU A 406 -17.67 12.99 -10.47
CA LEU A 406 -18.65 12.42 -9.55
C LEU A 406 -18.07 12.19 -8.14
N PHE A 407 -16.83 11.71 -8.03
CA PHE A 407 -16.24 11.38 -6.73
C PHE A 407 -15.44 12.52 -6.09
N LEU A 408 -14.66 13.25 -6.88
CA LEU A 408 -13.64 14.20 -6.41
C LEU A 408 -14.03 15.68 -6.55
N ALA A 409 -15.05 16.02 -7.35
CA ALA A 409 -15.41 17.42 -7.55
C ALA A 409 -15.80 18.07 -6.22
N ARG A 410 -15.42 19.33 -6.03
CA ARG A 410 -15.86 20.13 -4.89
C ARG A 410 -16.87 21.18 -5.36
N PRO A 411 -17.92 21.45 -4.56
CA PRO A 411 -18.27 20.84 -3.28
C PRO A 411 -19.16 19.59 -3.38
N TRP A 412 -19.55 19.17 -4.60
CA TRP A 412 -20.68 18.24 -4.81
C TRP A 412 -20.30 16.78 -5.05
N GLY A 413 -19.01 16.46 -5.13
CA GLY A 413 -18.54 15.09 -5.33
C GLY A 413 -18.82 14.22 -4.11
N VAL A 414 -18.96 12.91 -4.33
CA VAL A 414 -19.32 11.93 -3.29
C VAL A 414 -18.42 12.04 -2.06
N LEU A 415 -17.11 12.22 -2.23
CA LEU A 415 -16.20 12.35 -1.08
C LEU A 415 -16.42 13.65 -0.30
N SER A 416 -16.72 14.76 -0.98
CA SER A 416 -17.03 16.04 -0.35
C SER A 416 -18.34 15.96 0.45
N LEU A 417 -19.36 15.29 -0.10
CA LEU A 417 -20.61 15.04 0.61
C LEU A 417 -20.42 14.11 1.80
N LEU A 418 -19.58 13.08 1.67
CA LEU A 418 -19.22 12.18 2.78
C LEU A 418 -18.48 12.93 3.90
N ASP A 419 -17.55 13.82 3.58
CA ASP A 419 -16.86 14.67 4.55
C ASP A 419 -17.85 15.58 5.30
N GLU A 420 -18.77 16.21 4.57
CA GLU A 420 -19.80 17.06 5.15
C GLU A 420 -20.71 16.26 6.09
N GLN A 421 -21.21 15.09 5.65
CA GLN A 421 -22.04 14.20 6.48
C GLN A 421 -21.29 13.69 7.72
N SER A 422 -19.99 13.40 7.60
CA SER A 422 -19.17 12.91 8.71
C SER A 422 -18.94 13.96 9.80
N SER A 423 -19.13 15.25 9.48
CA SER A 423 -19.02 16.35 10.45
C SER A 423 -20.27 16.55 11.32
N PHE A 424 -21.41 15.92 10.97
CA PHE A 424 -22.65 16.06 11.72
C PHE A 424 -22.77 15.07 12.89
N PRO A 425 -23.18 15.51 14.10
CA PRO A 425 -23.16 14.69 15.32
C PRO A 425 -24.10 13.46 15.38
N GLN A 426 -25.02 13.28 14.43
CA GLN A 426 -26.10 12.28 14.49
C GLN A 426 -26.30 11.46 13.19
N VAL A 427 -25.29 11.36 12.33
CA VAL A 427 -25.45 10.61 11.08
C VAL A 427 -25.29 9.11 11.31
N CYS A 428 -26.35 8.36 11.02
CA CYS A 428 -26.30 6.91 10.87
C CYS A 428 -26.02 6.56 9.40
N ILE A 429 -25.46 5.37 9.14
CA ILE A 429 -25.16 4.88 7.77
C ILE A 429 -26.41 4.96 6.86
N SER A 430 -27.60 4.73 7.39
CA SER A 430 -28.88 4.89 6.69
C SER A 430 -29.16 6.32 6.25
N GLY A 431 -28.78 7.32 7.05
CA GLY A 431 -28.92 8.74 6.74
C GLY A 431 -27.94 9.19 5.66
N ALA A 432 -26.68 8.74 5.73
CA ALA A 432 -25.69 8.97 4.68
C ALA A 432 -26.11 8.32 3.35
N ALA A 433 -26.61 7.08 3.38
CA ALA A 433 -27.12 6.39 2.19
C ALA A 433 -28.36 7.09 1.59
N GLN A 434 -29.31 7.55 2.41
CA GLN A 434 -30.48 8.32 1.95
C GLN A 434 -30.12 9.69 1.38
N PHE A 435 -29.05 10.31 1.86
CA PHE A 435 -28.56 11.60 1.33
C PHE A 435 -27.78 11.43 0.03
N LEU A 436 -26.97 10.37 -0.06
CA LEU A 436 -26.20 10.04 -1.26
C LEU A 436 -27.10 9.52 -2.39
N TRP A 437 -28.17 8.79 -2.10
CA TRP A 437 -29.03 8.13 -3.10
C TRP A 437 -29.66 9.09 -4.14
N PRO A 438 -30.24 10.26 -3.77
CA PRO A 438 -30.70 11.25 -4.75
C PRO A 438 -29.56 11.91 -5.55
N CYS A 439 -28.43 12.17 -4.89
CA CYS A 439 -27.26 12.80 -5.52
C CYS A 439 -26.59 11.86 -6.53
N THR A 440 -26.43 10.57 -6.20
CA THR A 440 -25.86 9.57 -7.10
C THR A 440 -26.81 9.20 -8.24
N ILE A 441 -28.14 9.14 -8.03
CA ILE A 441 -29.09 8.93 -9.14
C ILE A 441 -29.06 10.08 -10.15
N THR A 442 -28.93 11.32 -9.67
CA THR A 442 -28.89 12.48 -10.56
C THR A 442 -27.60 12.51 -11.38
N VAL A 443 -26.47 12.11 -10.80
CA VAL A 443 -25.17 12.07 -11.50
C VAL A 443 -24.99 10.79 -12.35
N CYS A 444 -25.48 9.63 -11.92
CA CYS A 444 -25.48 8.40 -12.71
C CYS A 444 -26.39 8.48 -13.93
N LYS A 445 -27.56 9.15 -13.84
CA LYS A 445 -28.42 9.41 -15.01
C LYS A 445 -27.79 10.32 -16.07
N ILE A 446 -26.78 11.11 -15.70
CA ILE A 446 -26.03 11.98 -16.63
C ILE A 446 -24.94 11.17 -17.36
N ASN A 447 -24.45 10.07 -16.79
CA ASN A 447 -23.35 9.26 -17.33
C ASN A 447 -23.75 7.87 -17.89
N THR A 448 -24.99 7.43 -17.70
CA THR A 448 -25.50 6.26 -18.44
C THR A 448 -25.96 6.72 -19.81
N ASP A 449 -25.13 6.48 -20.83
CA ASP A 449 -25.57 6.52 -22.22
C ASP A 449 -26.76 5.55 -22.38
N PRO A 450 -27.96 5.99 -22.82
CA PRO A 450 -29.11 5.12 -22.97
C PRO A 450 -28.91 3.99 -24.01
N HIS A 451 -27.77 3.97 -24.73
CA HIS A 451 -27.44 2.95 -25.73
C HIS A 451 -26.56 1.77 -25.24
N SER A 452 -26.04 1.76 -24.00
CA SER A 452 -25.18 0.66 -23.53
C SER A 452 -25.92 -0.45 -22.76
N GLN A 453 -27.26 -0.48 -22.78
CA GLN A 453 -28.04 -1.63 -22.30
C GLN A 453 -28.04 -2.78 -23.31
N SER A 454 -26.86 -3.31 -23.60
CA SER A 454 -26.68 -4.67 -24.08
C SER A 454 -25.21 -5.05 -23.94
N GLU A 455 -24.85 -5.66 -22.82
CA GLU A 455 -24.02 -6.88 -22.74
C GLU A 455 -23.63 -7.14 -21.28
N ASN A 456 -24.26 -8.20 -20.75
CA ASN A 456 -23.97 -9.06 -19.58
C ASN A 456 -23.16 -8.54 -18.38
#